data_AF-A0A7C2YE13-F1
#
_entry.id   AF-A0A7C2YE13-F1
#
_cell.length_a   1.000
_cell.length_b   1.000
_cell.length_c   1.000
_cell.angle_alpha   90.00
_cell.angle_beta   90.00
_cell.angle_gamma   90.00
#
_symmetry.space_group_name_H-M   'P 1'
#
loop_
_entity.id
_entity.type
_entity.pdbx_description
1 polymer ?
#
loop_
_entity_poly.entity_id
_entity_poly.type
_entity_poly.pdbx_seq_one_letter_code
_entity_poly.pdbx_strand_id
1 'polypeptide(L)'
;MSRQIIRGSQRTLREDDWSYVNVNSINIFPQGKFSAADLTQSKKFAAPDDGNPEDQTVMVVSLPQAIAPGESIQVELSFTSKIPRTGFRGNYFFLAQWFPKLGVYENGGNWNCHQFHAGTEFFSDYGVYDVKITVPSNYVVGATGRLAEKTENADGTTTHRQVQADVHDFTWTTSPDYLVREKRFEHPGLPPVDMRLLIQPEHFEQAERHFAATAAALQYYGTWFGPYPYGHVTVVEAAYESGAGGMEYPTLSPAARAG
;
A
#
# COMPACT_ATOMS: atom_id res chain seq x y z
N MET A 1 -1.52 -18.32 -9.00
CA MET A 1 -2.59 -17.32 -9.12
C MET A 1 -3.09 -17.05 -7.72
N SER A 2 -3.34 -15.80 -7.33
CA SER A 2 -4.01 -15.47 -6.06
C SER A 2 -5.31 -14.78 -6.43
N ARG A 3 -6.44 -15.47 -6.35
CA ARG A 3 -7.75 -14.90 -6.70
C ARG A 3 -8.34 -14.24 -5.46
N GLN A 4 -8.45 -12.91 -5.46
CA GLN A 4 -9.13 -12.17 -4.40
C GLN A 4 -10.65 -12.24 -4.62
N ILE A 5 -11.39 -12.89 -3.73
CA ILE A 5 -12.86 -12.95 -3.80
C ILE A 5 -13.43 -11.76 -3.02
N ILE A 6 -14.09 -10.84 -3.72
CA ILE A 6 -15.02 -9.91 -3.07
C ILE A 6 -16.32 -10.69 -2.77
N ARG A 7 -16.40 -11.39 -1.63
CA ARG A 7 -17.69 -11.93 -1.17
C ARG A 7 -18.55 -10.76 -0.67
N GLY A 8 -19.55 -10.41 -1.47
CA GLY A 8 -20.52 -9.35 -1.16
C GLY A 8 -21.38 -8.89 -2.35
N SER A 9 -20.98 -9.18 -3.60
CA SER A 9 -21.81 -8.86 -4.76
C SER A 9 -22.48 -10.11 -5.33
N GLN A 10 -23.80 -10.09 -5.52
CA GLN A 10 -24.55 -11.09 -6.30
C GLN A 10 -24.23 -11.05 -7.81
N ARG A 11 -23.06 -10.51 -8.20
CA ARG A 11 -22.66 -10.33 -9.59
C ARG A 11 -21.72 -11.45 -9.98
N THR A 12 -22.02 -12.11 -11.10
CA THR A 12 -21.09 -12.99 -11.80
C THR A 12 -19.91 -12.15 -12.28
N LEU A 13 -18.77 -12.22 -11.58
CA LEU A 13 -17.54 -11.51 -11.96
C LEU A 13 -16.91 -12.21 -13.17
N ARG A 14 -16.58 -11.46 -14.23
CA ARG A 14 -15.82 -12.00 -15.37
C ARG A 14 -14.36 -12.15 -14.98
N GLU A 15 -13.60 -13.00 -15.67
CA GLU A 15 -12.17 -13.20 -15.42
C GLU A 15 -11.36 -11.89 -15.43
N ASP A 16 -11.77 -10.94 -16.28
CA ASP A 16 -11.16 -9.60 -16.34
C ASP A 16 -11.43 -8.73 -15.12
N ASP A 17 -12.48 -9.01 -14.35
CA ASP A 17 -12.88 -8.23 -13.19
C ASP A 17 -12.07 -8.61 -11.93
N TRP A 18 -11.28 -9.70 -11.97
CA TRP A 18 -10.43 -10.13 -10.86
C TRP A 18 -9.11 -9.35 -10.79
N SER A 19 -8.74 -8.93 -9.58
CA SER A 19 -7.38 -8.59 -9.20
C SER A 19 -6.61 -9.82 -8.73
N TYR A 20 -5.30 -9.78 -8.89
CA TYR A 20 -4.41 -10.80 -8.35
C TYR A 20 -3.00 -10.27 -8.15
N VAL A 21 -2.28 -10.90 -7.23
CA VAL A 21 -0.82 -10.84 -7.15
C VAL A 21 -0.29 -12.24 -7.46
N ASN A 22 0.50 -12.37 -8.52
CA ASN A 22 1.15 -13.61 -8.88
C ASN A 22 2.63 -13.54 -8.53
N VAL A 23 3.05 -14.30 -7.53
CA VAL A 23 4.47 -14.41 -7.18
C VAL A 23 5.16 -15.33 -8.18
N ASN A 24 6.04 -14.77 -8.99
CA ASN A 24 6.78 -15.42 -10.06
C ASN A 24 7.96 -16.22 -9.52
N SER A 25 8.75 -15.64 -8.62
CA SER A 25 9.89 -16.29 -7.95
C SER A 25 10.03 -15.89 -6.48
N ILE A 26 10.64 -16.77 -5.68
CA ILE A 26 10.95 -16.56 -4.26
C ILE A 26 12.35 -17.09 -4.00
N ASN A 27 13.31 -16.20 -3.73
CA ASN A 27 14.70 -16.57 -3.51
C ASN A 27 15.15 -16.13 -2.12
N ILE A 28 15.89 -16.99 -1.42
CA ILE A 28 16.68 -16.61 -0.24
C ILE A 28 18.07 -16.20 -0.73
N PHE A 29 18.55 -15.03 -0.30
CA PHE A 29 19.94 -14.64 -0.49
C PHE A 29 20.84 -15.19 0.61
N PRO A 30 22.11 -15.50 0.30
CA PRO A 30 23.04 -15.98 1.30
C PRO A 30 23.30 -14.90 2.34
N GLN A 31 23.04 -15.21 3.63
CA GLN A 31 23.22 -14.27 4.74
C GLN A 31 23.61 -15.03 6.01
N GLY A 32 24.77 -14.69 6.59
CA GLY A 32 25.28 -15.38 7.78
C GLY A 32 25.43 -16.88 7.54
N LYS A 33 24.66 -17.69 8.29
CA LYS A 33 24.64 -19.16 8.15
C LYS A 33 23.68 -19.69 7.08
N PHE A 34 22.83 -18.84 6.51
CA PHE A 34 21.81 -19.23 5.55
C PHE A 34 22.40 -19.24 4.13
N SER A 35 22.26 -20.37 3.44
CA SER A 35 22.65 -20.53 2.04
C SER A 35 21.58 -19.99 1.09
N ALA A 36 21.98 -19.66 -0.14
CA ALA A 36 21.04 -19.32 -1.19
C ALA A 36 20.08 -20.50 -1.47
N ALA A 37 18.80 -20.21 -1.69
CA ALA A 37 17.79 -21.21 -2.02
C ALA A 37 16.68 -20.62 -2.89
N ASP A 38 16.22 -21.38 -3.89
CA ASP A 38 15.02 -21.06 -4.66
C ASP A 38 13.83 -21.82 -4.06
N LEU A 39 12.85 -21.08 -3.54
CA LEU A 39 11.65 -21.61 -2.90
C LEU A 39 10.44 -21.65 -3.84
N THR A 40 10.61 -21.25 -5.10
CA THR A 40 9.51 -21.02 -6.05
C THR A 40 8.64 -22.27 -6.24
N GLN A 41 9.22 -23.47 -6.27
CA GLN A 41 8.48 -24.72 -6.44
C GLN A 41 7.82 -25.22 -5.14
N SER A 42 8.16 -24.63 -3.99
CA SER A 42 7.61 -25.01 -2.68
C SER A 42 6.31 -24.27 -2.32
N LYS A 43 5.89 -23.30 -3.14
CA LYS A 43 4.69 -22.48 -2.92
C LYS A 43 3.45 -23.36 -2.80
N LYS A 44 2.68 -23.16 -1.73
CA LYS A 44 1.37 -23.75 -1.52
C LYS A 44 0.39 -22.67 -1.10
N PHE A 45 -0.87 -22.82 -1.48
CA PHE A 45 -1.94 -21.97 -0.95
C PHE A 45 -2.53 -22.61 0.30
N ALA A 46 -2.90 -21.79 1.27
CA ALA A 46 -3.56 -22.20 2.49
C ALA A 46 -4.86 -21.41 2.67
N ALA A 47 -5.82 -22.02 3.35
CA ALA A 47 -7.10 -21.40 3.70
C ALA A 47 -7.35 -21.60 5.20
N PRO A 48 -6.61 -20.87 6.07
CA PRO A 48 -6.65 -21.07 7.52
C PRO A 48 -7.98 -20.73 8.18
N ASP A 49 -8.85 -19.93 7.54
CA ASP A 49 -10.09 -19.45 8.14
C ASP A 49 -11.27 -20.39 7.90
N ASP A 50 -11.40 -20.92 6.67
CA ASP A 50 -12.58 -21.69 6.27
C ASP A 50 -12.27 -22.99 5.50
N GLY A 51 -11.01 -23.28 5.22
CA GLY A 51 -10.59 -24.48 4.47
C GLY A 51 -11.00 -24.47 2.99
N ASN A 52 -11.40 -23.33 2.43
CA ASN A 52 -11.79 -23.21 1.02
C ASN A 52 -10.61 -23.48 0.08
N PRO A 53 -10.61 -24.60 -0.69
CA PRO A 53 -9.47 -24.97 -1.55
C PRO A 53 -9.31 -24.05 -2.78
N GLU A 54 -10.33 -23.25 -3.10
CA GLU A 54 -10.29 -22.28 -4.20
C GLU A 54 -9.67 -20.93 -3.79
N ASP A 55 -9.46 -20.71 -2.48
CA ASP A 55 -8.80 -19.51 -1.99
C ASP A 55 -7.28 -19.62 -2.21
N GLN A 56 -6.71 -18.54 -2.76
CA GLN A 56 -5.30 -18.48 -3.09
C GLN A 56 -4.64 -17.21 -2.53
N THR A 57 -5.24 -16.62 -1.49
CA THR A 57 -4.84 -15.31 -0.93
C THR A 57 -3.81 -15.44 0.19
N VAL A 58 -3.64 -16.64 0.75
CA VAL A 58 -2.53 -16.98 1.65
C VAL A 58 -1.59 -17.96 0.95
N MET A 59 -0.34 -17.55 0.76
CA MET A 59 0.72 -18.37 0.18
C MET A 59 1.75 -18.72 1.24
N VAL A 60 2.07 -20.01 1.34
CA VAL A 60 3.04 -20.57 2.30
C VAL A 60 4.20 -21.19 1.52
N VAL A 61 5.42 -20.98 2.02
CA VAL A 61 6.65 -21.64 1.54
C VAL A 61 7.37 -22.30 2.70
N SER A 62 8.01 -23.43 2.42
CA SER A 62 8.87 -24.11 3.40
C SER A 62 10.30 -23.58 3.30
N LEU A 63 10.83 -23.07 4.42
CA LEU A 63 12.23 -22.70 4.50
C LEU A 63 13.11 -23.97 4.61
N PRO A 64 14.30 -24.00 3.98
CA PRO A 64 15.21 -25.14 4.07
C PRO A 64 15.87 -25.25 5.46
N GLN A 65 15.87 -24.16 6.23
CA GLN A 65 16.44 -24.07 7.56
C GLN A 65 15.59 -23.16 8.44
N ALA A 66 15.42 -23.54 9.72
CA ALA A 66 14.73 -22.72 10.70
C ALA A 66 15.49 -21.43 11.04
N ILE A 67 14.76 -20.35 11.28
CA ILE A 67 15.27 -19.05 11.74
C ILE A 67 15.14 -19.01 13.26
N ALA A 68 16.26 -18.93 13.99
CA ALA A 68 16.23 -18.86 15.45
C ALA A 68 15.92 -17.42 15.93
N PRO A 69 15.51 -17.23 17.21
CA PRO A 69 15.29 -15.89 17.76
C PRO A 69 16.51 -14.97 17.56
N GLY A 70 16.27 -13.76 17.04
CA GLY A 70 17.30 -12.77 16.74
C GLY A 70 18.03 -12.98 15.41
N GLU A 71 17.72 -14.04 14.65
CA GLU A 71 18.25 -14.26 13.31
C GLU A 71 17.35 -13.63 12.24
N SER A 72 17.95 -13.30 11.10
CA SER A 72 17.26 -12.76 9.94
C SER A 72 17.70 -13.48 8.67
N ILE A 73 16.80 -13.51 7.69
CA ILE A 73 17.12 -13.87 6.31
C ILE A 73 16.71 -12.73 5.38
N GLN A 74 17.30 -12.70 4.20
CA GLN A 74 16.87 -11.82 3.12
C GLN A 74 16.14 -12.62 2.05
N VAL A 75 14.92 -12.21 1.75
CA VAL A 75 14.06 -12.84 0.73
C VAL A 75 13.83 -11.86 -0.41
N GLU A 76 13.98 -12.36 -1.62
CA GLU A 76 13.61 -11.67 -2.85
C GLU A 76 12.34 -12.28 -3.43
N LEU A 77 11.41 -11.41 -3.80
CA LEU A 77 10.17 -11.79 -4.47
C LEU A 77 10.11 -11.08 -5.84
N SER A 78 9.96 -11.86 -6.91
CA SER A 78 9.48 -11.32 -8.18
C SER A 78 7.99 -11.59 -8.27
N PHE A 79 7.19 -10.59 -8.63
CA PHE A 79 5.74 -10.76 -8.73
C PHE A 79 5.14 -9.85 -9.81
N THR A 80 3.96 -10.25 -10.29
CA THR A 80 3.12 -9.48 -11.21
C THR A 80 1.79 -9.20 -10.54
N SER A 81 1.34 -7.95 -10.57
CA SER A 81 0.07 -7.54 -9.96
C SER A 81 -0.89 -7.03 -11.02
N LYS A 82 -2.15 -7.48 -10.95
CA LYS A 82 -3.25 -6.98 -11.76
C LYS A 82 -4.15 -6.12 -10.89
N ILE A 83 -4.19 -4.83 -11.21
CA ILE A 83 -5.02 -3.83 -10.51
C ILE A 83 -6.50 -4.10 -10.83
N PRO A 84 -7.41 -4.11 -9.83
CA PRO A 84 -8.83 -4.27 -10.07
C PRO A 84 -9.40 -3.04 -10.80
N ARG A 85 -10.54 -3.20 -11.48
CA ARG A 85 -11.25 -2.06 -12.14
C ARG A 85 -11.57 -0.90 -11.19
N THR A 86 -11.73 -1.17 -9.90
CA THR A 86 -11.98 -0.14 -8.88
C THR A 86 -10.74 0.71 -8.58
N GLY A 87 -9.54 0.21 -8.88
CA GLY A 87 -8.26 0.87 -8.64
C GLY A 87 -7.75 1.72 -9.81
N PHE A 88 -8.50 1.86 -10.91
CA PHE A 88 -8.11 2.78 -11.99
C PHE A 88 -9.31 3.35 -12.75
N ARG A 89 -9.12 4.53 -13.36
CA ARG A 89 -10.11 5.18 -14.22
C ARG A 89 -9.39 6.06 -15.25
N GLY A 90 -9.42 5.67 -16.52
CA GLY A 90 -8.61 6.35 -17.54
C GLY A 90 -7.12 6.28 -17.19
N ASN A 91 -6.47 7.44 -17.05
CA ASN A 91 -5.06 7.56 -16.67
C ASN A 91 -4.83 7.72 -15.15
N TYR A 92 -5.88 7.64 -14.34
CA TYR A 92 -5.77 7.61 -12.88
C TYR A 92 -5.60 6.17 -12.40
N PHE A 93 -4.63 5.95 -11.53
CA PHE A 93 -4.37 4.67 -10.87
C PHE A 93 -4.22 4.86 -9.37
N PHE A 94 -4.83 3.98 -8.59
CA PHE A 94 -4.71 3.88 -7.14
C PHE A 94 -4.41 2.43 -6.78
N LEU A 95 -3.19 2.19 -6.30
CA LEU A 95 -2.63 0.86 -6.05
C LEU A 95 -2.55 0.61 -4.56
N ALA A 96 -3.60 -0.03 -4.06
CA ALA A 96 -3.64 -0.66 -2.76
C ALA A 96 -3.40 -2.16 -2.88
N GLN A 97 -2.87 -2.80 -1.82
CA GLN A 97 -2.72 -4.26 -1.72
C GLN A 97 -2.05 -4.88 -2.97
N TRP A 98 -1.11 -4.14 -3.55
CA TRP A 98 -0.55 -4.42 -4.86
C TRP A 98 0.68 -5.36 -4.82
N PHE A 99 1.19 -5.63 -3.62
CA PHE A 99 2.37 -6.45 -3.36
C PHE A 99 2.08 -7.55 -2.32
N PRO A 100 2.82 -8.67 -2.31
CA PRO A 100 2.70 -9.69 -1.27
C PRO A 100 3.16 -9.13 0.09
N LYS A 101 2.30 -9.22 1.10
CA LYS A 101 2.65 -8.89 2.49
C LYS A 101 3.07 -10.16 3.24
N LEU A 102 4.07 -10.02 4.10
CA LEU A 102 4.51 -11.12 4.96
C LEU A 102 3.48 -11.33 6.07
N GLY A 103 3.23 -12.59 6.38
CA GLY A 103 2.49 -12.98 7.57
C GLY A 103 3.18 -12.52 8.85
N VAL A 104 2.42 -12.32 9.92
CA VAL A 104 2.97 -11.98 11.23
C VAL A 104 3.16 -13.26 12.04
N TYR A 105 4.35 -13.50 12.56
CA TYR A 105 4.60 -14.63 13.45
C TYR A 105 4.47 -14.17 14.90
N GLU A 106 3.47 -14.70 15.61
CA GLU A 106 3.16 -14.26 16.97
C GLU A 106 3.91 -15.09 18.03
N ASN A 107 4.07 -14.49 19.21
CA ASN A 107 4.74 -15.11 20.37
C ASN A 107 4.11 -16.46 20.82
N GLY A 108 2.88 -16.77 20.40
CA GLY A 108 2.22 -18.06 20.62
C GLY A 108 2.71 -19.20 19.72
N GLY A 109 3.64 -18.93 18.81
CA GLY A 109 4.21 -19.91 17.90
C GLY A 109 3.42 -20.12 16.60
N ASN A 110 2.43 -19.25 16.33
CA ASN A 110 1.52 -19.36 15.20
C ASN A 110 1.67 -18.16 14.25
N TRP A 111 1.39 -18.41 12.98
CA TRP A 111 1.30 -17.34 11.98
C TRP A 111 -0.11 -16.73 12.01
N ASN A 112 -0.18 -15.42 12.19
CA ASN A 112 -1.36 -14.61 11.94
C ASN A 112 -1.38 -14.24 10.45
N CYS A 113 -2.08 -15.07 9.68
CA CYS A 113 -2.32 -14.90 8.26
C CYS A 113 -3.76 -15.32 7.98
N HIS A 114 -4.58 -14.35 7.59
CA HIS A 114 -5.98 -14.59 7.25
C HIS A 114 -6.18 -14.51 5.74
N GLN A 115 -7.18 -15.23 5.26
CA GLN A 115 -7.64 -15.09 3.87
C GLN A 115 -8.13 -13.66 3.64
N PHE A 116 -8.14 -13.23 2.38
CA PHE A 116 -8.78 -11.97 2.03
C PHE A 116 -10.28 -12.05 2.32
N HIS A 117 -10.77 -11.18 3.20
CA HIS A 117 -12.19 -10.93 3.37
C HIS A 117 -12.49 -9.49 2.99
N ALA A 118 -13.45 -9.29 2.10
CA ALA A 118 -13.75 -7.96 1.55
C ALA A 118 -14.19 -6.91 2.58
N GLY A 119 -14.61 -7.34 3.77
CA GLY A 119 -15.06 -6.48 4.85
C GLY A 119 -14.11 -6.41 6.05
N THR A 120 -12.88 -6.95 5.96
CA THR A 120 -11.92 -6.93 7.06
C THR A 120 -10.67 -6.13 6.70
N GLU A 121 -10.03 -5.60 7.74
CA GLU A 121 -8.70 -5.00 7.65
C GLU A 121 -7.60 -6.04 7.45
N PHE A 122 -6.45 -5.62 6.92
CA PHE A 122 -5.28 -6.46 6.73
C PHE A 122 -4.28 -6.25 7.85
N PHE A 123 -3.92 -7.32 8.55
CA PHE A 123 -2.91 -7.28 9.58
C PHE A 123 -1.51 -7.50 8.99
N SER A 124 -0.55 -6.67 9.40
CA SER A 124 0.87 -6.77 9.03
C SER A 124 1.69 -6.07 10.11
N ASP A 125 2.91 -6.54 10.35
CA ASP A 125 3.84 -5.87 11.25
C ASP A 125 4.32 -4.54 10.68
N TYR A 126 4.78 -3.67 11.57
CA TYR A 126 5.43 -2.42 11.19
C TYR A 126 6.79 -2.69 10.56
N GLY A 127 7.09 -1.97 9.47
CA GLY A 127 8.34 -2.09 8.75
C GLY A 127 8.84 -0.76 8.21
N VAL A 128 10.02 -0.85 7.58
CA VAL A 128 10.61 0.24 6.81
C VAL A 128 10.45 -0.06 5.33
N TYR A 129 9.77 0.83 4.62
CA TYR A 129 9.57 0.75 3.19
C TYR A 129 10.52 1.72 2.48
N ASP A 130 11.29 1.20 1.53
CA ASP A 130 12.11 1.96 0.58
C ASP A 130 11.72 1.49 -0.83
N VAL A 131 10.87 2.27 -1.48
CA VAL A 131 10.14 1.83 -2.68
C VAL A 131 10.49 2.75 -3.84
N LYS A 132 10.93 2.16 -4.96
CA LYS A 132 11.14 2.87 -6.22
C LYS A 132 9.95 2.62 -7.15
N ILE A 133 9.30 3.70 -7.56
CA ILE A 133 8.11 3.68 -8.42
C ILE A 133 8.49 4.35 -9.74
N THR A 134 8.40 3.63 -10.86
CA THR A 134 8.67 4.18 -12.19
C THR A 134 7.37 4.37 -12.97
N VAL A 135 7.12 5.59 -13.44
CA VAL A 135 5.92 5.97 -14.22
C VAL A 135 6.32 6.83 -15.42
N PRO A 136 5.47 7.01 -16.45
CA PRO A 136 5.73 8.01 -17.50
C PRO A 136 5.96 9.39 -16.89
N SER A 137 6.91 10.18 -17.42
CA SER A 137 7.37 11.41 -16.76
C SER A 137 6.31 12.50 -16.58
N ASN A 138 5.21 12.44 -17.33
CA ASN A 138 4.09 13.38 -17.18
C ASN A 138 3.11 12.99 -16.05
N TYR A 139 3.33 11.88 -15.35
CA TYR A 139 2.48 11.43 -14.26
C TYR A 139 2.98 11.95 -12.90
N VAL A 140 2.06 12.40 -12.07
CA VAL A 140 2.33 12.81 -10.69
C VAL A 140 2.11 11.62 -9.76
N VAL A 141 3.10 11.32 -8.90
CA VAL A 141 3.02 10.24 -7.91
C VAL A 141 2.70 10.77 -6.51
N GLY A 142 1.73 10.13 -5.84
CA GLY A 142 1.52 10.15 -4.40
C GLY A 142 1.75 8.77 -3.81
N ALA A 143 2.40 8.66 -2.67
CA ALA A 143 2.62 7.38 -2.01
C ALA A 143 2.67 7.55 -0.49
N THR A 144 2.53 6.44 0.22
CA THR A 144 3.02 6.33 1.60
C THR A 144 4.49 6.74 1.64
N GLY A 145 4.84 7.61 2.57
CA GLY A 145 6.20 8.06 2.79
C GLY A 145 6.56 9.41 2.17
N ARG A 146 7.84 9.76 2.35
CA ARG A 146 8.43 10.98 1.78
C ARG A 146 9.21 10.65 0.53
N LEU A 147 9.10 11.54 -0.45
CA LEU A 147 9.92 11.50 -1.66
C LEU A 147 11.37 11.79 -1.27
N ALA A 148 12.21 10.78 -1.35
CA ALA A 148 13.63 10.87 -1.06
C ALA A 148 14.44 11.25 -2.32
N GLU A 149 14.04 10.74 -3.48
CA GLU A 149 14.77 10.92 -4.73
C GLU A 149 13.80 10.86 -5.93
N LYS A 150 14.11 11.63 -6.97
CA LYS A 150 13.45 11.58 -8.28
C LYS A 150 14.51 11.51 -9.37
N THR A 151 14.40 10.53 -10.26
CA THR A 151 15.35 10.31 -11.36
C THR A 151 14.60 10.26 -12.68
N GLU A 152 14.94 11.16 -13.61
CA GLU A 152 14.42 11.11 -14.98
C GLU A 152 15.23 10.10 -15.81
N ASN A 153 14.53 9.21 -16.50
CA ASN A 153 15.13 8.15 -17.29
C ASN A 153 15.15 8.53 -18.78
N ALA A 154 16.07 7.93 -19.53
CA ALA A 154 16.23 8.21 -20.97
C ALA A 154 15.04 7.73 -21.84
N ASP A 155 14.18 6.87 -21.31
CA ASP A 155 13.02 6.29 -22.00
C ASP A 155 11.72 7.07 -21.81
N GLY A 156 11.79 8.29 -21.25
CA GLY A 156 10.62 9.14 -21.00
C GLY A 156 9.83 8.75 -19.75
N THR A 157 10.41 7.92 -18.87
CA THR A 157 9.88 7.63 -17.54
C THR A 157 10.62 8.40 -16.45
N THR A 158 10.01 8.46 -15.27
CA THR A 158 10.62 8.98 -14.05
C THR A 158 10.48 7.95 -12.94
N THR A 159 11.58 7.70 -12.22
CA THR A 159 11.60 6.89 -11.01
C THR A 159 11.54 7.78 -9.76
N HIS A 160 10.58 7.50 -8.88
CA HIS A 160 10.37 8.16 -7.60
C HIS A 160 10.73 7.18 -6.47
N ARG A 161 11.70 7.54 -5.62
CA ARG A 161 12.05 6.76 -4.43
C ARG A 161 11.32 7.32 -3.21
N GLN A 162 10.45 6.51 -2.63
CA GLN A 162 9.62 6.84 -1.47
C GLN A 162 10.14 6.07 -0.26
N VAL A 163 10.37 6.75 0.85
CA VAL A 163 10.89 6.12 2.07
C VAL A 163 9.98 6.44 3.26
N GLN A 164 9.63 5.41 4.01
CA GLN A 164 8.85 5.52 5.24
C GLN A 164 9.26 4.43 6.23
N ALA A 165 9.55 4.83 7.46
CA ALA A 165 9.73 3.90 8.58
C ALA A 165 8.43 3.80 9.40
N ASP A 166 8.33 2.75 10.22
CA ASP A 166 7.25 2.57 11.19
C ASP A 166 5.85 2.60 10.57
N VAL A 167 5.66 1.91 9.44
CA VAL A 167 4.33 1.72 8.82
C VAL A 167 4.04 0.26 8.52
N HIS A 168 2.77 -0.13 8.55
CA HIS A 168 2.33 -1.52 8.33
C HIS A 168 1.82 -1.79 6.90
N ASP A 169 1.70 -0.75 6.07
CA ASP A 169 1.27 -0.89 4.68
C ASP A 169 1.87 0.21 3.81
N PHE A 170 1.89 -0.04 2.51
CA PHE A 170 2.38 0.88 1.50
C PHE A 170 1.42 0.95 0.31
N THR A 171 0.82 2.12 0.13
CA THR A 171 -0.05 2.42 -1.00
C THR A 171 0.55 3.51 -1.87
N TRP A 172 0.13 3.58 -3.13
CA TRP A 172 0.49 4.70 -3.99
C TRP A 172 -0.54 4.94 -5.08
N THR A 173 -0.51 6.13 -5.64
CA THR A 173 -1.39 6.59 -6.70
C THR A 173 -0.60 7.38 -7.73
N THR A 174 -1.11 7.38 -8.95
CA THR A 174 -0.53 8.19 -10.02
C THR A 174 -1.59 8.64 -11.01
N SER A 175 -1.44 9.86 -11.53
CA SER A 175 -2.26 10.42 -12.59
C SER A 175 -1.52 11.59 -13.26
N PRO A 176 -1.65 11.78 -14.58
CA PRO A 176 -1.12 12.96 -15.25
C PRO A 176 -1.95 14.22 -14.98
N ASP A 177 -3.18 14.05 -14.48
CA ASP A 177 -4.15 15.14 -14.31
C ASP A 177 -4.08 15.76 -12.91
N TYR A 178 -3.37 15.13 -11.97
CA TYR A 178 -3.25 15.65 -10.61
C TYR A 178 -2.64 17.04 -10.57
N LEU A 179 -3.33 17.94 -9.87
CA LEU A 179 -2.78 19.20 -9.40
C LEU A 179 -2.24 18.99 -7.98
N VAL A 180 -1.02 19.45 -7.73
CA VAL A 180 -0.36 19.34 -6.42
C VAL A 180 -0.50 20.66 -5.67
N ARG A 181 -0.92 20.58 -4.41
CA ARG A 181 -0.87 21.71 -3.47
C ARG A 181 -0.19 21.27 -2.19
N GLU A 182 0.47 22.21 -1.52
CA GLU A 182 1.18 21.94 -0.28
C GLU A 182 0.87 23.03 0.74
N LYS A 183 0.74 22.63 2.00
CA LYS A 183 0.63 23.52 3.16
C LYS A 183 1.33 22.89 4.35
N ARG A 184 1.67 23.71 5.33
CA ARG A 184 2.23 23.25 6.59
C ARG A 184 1.21 23.49 7.70
N PHE A 185 0.90 22.44 8.44
CA PHE A 185 0.15 22.56 9.69
C PHE A 185 1.11 23.00 10.80
N GLU A 186 0.74 24.03 11.54
CA GLU A 186 1.47 24.52 12.70
C GLU A 186 0.51 24.73 13.87
N HIS A 187 0.94 24.35 15.08
CA HIS A 187 0.16 24.52 16.29
C HIS A 187 1.11 24.65 17.50
N PRO A 188 0.89 25.59 18.45
CA PRO A 188 1.84 25.87 19.53
C PRO A 188 2.20 24.66 20.42
N GLY A 189 1.30 23.69 20.53
CA GLY A 189 1.47 22.50 21.36
C GLY A 189 1.67 21.18 20.60
N LEU A 190 1.79 21.21 19.26
CA LEU A 190 1.95 19.99 18.45
C LEU A 190 3.11 20.15 17.46
N PRO A 191 3.80 19.05 17.10
CA PRO A 191 4.78 19.07 16.02
C PRO A 191 4.16 19.53 14.69
N PRO A 192 4.92 20.26 13.86
CA PRO A 192 4.44 20.65 12.54
C PRO A 192 4.32 19.45 11.60
N VAL A 193 3.36 19.51 10.69
CA VAL A 193 3.10 18.44 9.70
C VAL A 193 3.02 19.06 8.30
N ASP A 194 3.84 18.54 7.38
CA ASP A 194 3.80 18.91 5.97
C ASP A 194 2.61 18.20 5.29
N MET A 195 1.63 18.97 4.83
CA MET A 195 0.45 18.45 4.14
C MET A 195 0.62 18.63 2.63
N ARG A 196 0.55 17.52 1.89
CA ARG A 196 0.51 17.50 0.43
C ARG A 196 -0.87 17.08 -0.03
N LEU A 197 -1.44 17.74 -1.01
CA LEU A 197 -2.74 17.43 -1.59
C LEU A 197 -2.57 17.13 -3.07
N LEU A 198 -3.05 15.96 -3.50
CA LEU A 198 -3.22 15.59 -4.90
C LEU A 198 -4.69 15.69 -5.24
N ILE A 199 -5.06 16.64 -6.08
CA ILE A 199 -6.46 16.96 -6.39
C ILE A 199 -6.71 16.91 -7.89
N GLN A 200 -7.91 16.52 -8.31
CA GLN A 200 -8.27 16.56 -9.72
C GLN A 200 -8.63 17.98 -10.17
N PRO A 201 -8.42 18.34 -11.45
CA PRO A 201 -8.68 19.70 -11.93
C PRO A 201 -10.11 20.17 -11.70
N GLU A 202 -11.11 19.29 -11.86
CA GLU A 202 -12.53 19.58 -11.67
C GLU A 202 -12.90 20.04 -10.25
N HIS A 203 -12.06 19.74 -9.26
CA HIS A 203 -12.33 20.05 -7.85
C HIS A 203 -11.26 20.93 -7.21
N PHE A 204 -10.41 21.56 -8.01
CA PHE A 204 -9.33 22.43 -7.52
C PHE A 204 -9.78 23.49 -6.51
N GLU A 205 -10.99 24.03 -6.65
CA GLU A 205 -11.61 25.00 -5.74
C GLU A 205 -11.86 24.44 -4.33
N GLN A 206 -11.89 23.11 -4.16
CA GLN A 206 -12.07 22.44 -2.88
C GLN A 206 -10.76 22.24 -2.10
N ALA A 207 -9.60 22.62 -2.67
CA ALA A 207 -8.30 22.39 -2.04
C ALA A 207 -8.21 22.96 -0.62
N GLU A 208 -8.76 24.15 -0.39
CA GLU A 208 -8.79 24.78 0.93
C GLU A 208 -9.64 24.00 1.93
N ARG A 209 -10.76 23.40 1.49
CA ARG A 209 -11.60 22.55 2.33
C ARG A 209 -10.84 21.30 2.78
N HIS A 210 -10.05 20.68 1.90
CA HIS A 210 -9.22 19.53 2.25
C HIS A 210 -8.17 19.91 3.31
N PHE A 211 -7.42 21.00 3.10
CA PHE A 211 -6.44 21.43 4.08
C PHE A 211 -7.06 21.80 5.43
N ALA A 212 -8.21 22.49 5.42
CA ALA A 212 -8.91 22.84 6.65
C ALA A 212 -9.36 21.58 7.41
N ALA A 213 -9.92 20.59 6.71
CA ALA A 213 -10.33 19.33 7.32
C ALA A 213 -9.13 18.55 7.89
N THR A 214 -8.02 18.45 7.15
CA THR A 214 -6.80 17.78 7.62
C THR A 214 -6.19 18.49 8.81
N ALA A 215 -6.09 19.82 8.78
CA ALA A 215 -5.58 20.61 9.91
C ALA A 215 -6.46 20.46 11.16
N ALA A 216 -7.79 20.46 11.00
CA ALA A 216 -8.72 20.22 12.11
C ALA A 216 -8.54 18.82 12.72
N ALA A 217 -8.37 17.79 11.88
CA ALA A 217 -8.10 16.43 12.36
C ALA A 217 -6.76 16.34 13.12
N LEU A 218 -5.68 16.90 12.55
CA LEU A 218 -4.35 16.94 13.18
C LEU A 218 -4.40 17.66 14.53
N GLN A 219 -5.11 18.79 14.62
CA GLN A 219 -5.27 19.52 15.86
C GLN A 219 -6.09 18.75 16.90
N TYR A 220 -7.28 18.27 16.52
CA TYR A 220 -8.22 17.66 17.45
C TYR A 220 -7.68 16.35 18.01
N TYR A 221 -7.25 15.42 17.16
CA TYR A 221 -6.67 14.16 17.61
C TYR A 221 -5.30 14.37 18.26
N GLY A 222 -4.51 15.32 17.74
CA GLY A 222 -3.22 15.72 18.29
C GLY A 222 -3.29 16.13 19.76
N THR A 223 -4.31 16.92 20.10
CA THR A 223 -4.50 17.45 21.47
C THR A 223 -5.18 16.46 22.41
N TRP A 224 -6.03 15.56 21.89
CA TRP A 224 -6.79 14.62 22.72
C TRP A 224 -6.04 13.32 23.02
N PHE A 225 -5.36 12.75 22.01
CA PHE A 225 -4.74 11.44 22.11
C PHE A 225 -3.21 11.51 22.06
N GLY A 226 -2.68 12.48 21.32
CA GLY A 226 -1.25 12.72 21.19
C GLY A 226 -0.87 13.11 19.77
N PRO A 227 0.35 13.64 19.59
CA PRO A 227 0.84 14.10 18.29
C PRO A 227 0.68 13.07 17.18
N TYR A 228 0.35 13.55 15.97
CA TYR A 228 0.45 12.71 14.78
C TYR A 228 1.90 12.20 14.64
N PRO A 229 2.12 10.88 14.51
CA PRO A 229 3.45 10.29 14.66
C PRO A 229 4.41 10.61 13.51
N TYR A 230 3.90 11.15 12.39
CA TYR A 230 4.71 11.47 11.21
C TYR A 230 4.72 12.98 10.94
N GLY A 231 5.86 13.48 10.44
CA GLY A 231 5.98 14.89 10.06
C GLY A 231 5.34 15.26 8.72
N HIS A 232 4.57 14.37 8.09
CA HIS A 232 3.92 14.64 6.80
C HIS A 232 2.68 13.78 6.58
N VAL A 233 1.78 14.26 5.73
CA VAL A 233 0.61 13.53 5.25
C VAL A 233 0.30 13.93 3.81
N THR A 234 0.01 12.94 2.96
CA THR A 234 -0.50 13.16 1.61
C THR A 234 -2.00 12.87 1.58
N VAL A 235 -2.81 13.87 1.24
CA VAL A 235 -4.23 13.73 0.97
C VAL A 235 -4.42 13.53 -0.52
N VAL A 236 -5.19 12.53 -0.91
CA VAL A 236 -5.46 12.19 -2.31
C VAL A 236 -6.94 12.32 -2.58
N GLU A 237 -7.31 13.10 -3.58
CA GLU A 237 -8.66 13.06 -4.11
C GLU A 237 -8.75 12.04 -5.25
N ALA A 238 -9.60 11.03 -5.07
CA ALA A 238 -9.81 10.02 -6.07
C ALA A 238 -10.57 10.56 -7.30
N ALA A 239 -10.19 10.10 -8.50
CA ALA A 239 -10.81 10.55 -9.76
C ALA A 239 -12.33 10.32 -9.81
N TYR A 240 -13.04 11.14 -10.60
CA TYR A 240 -14.49 11.05 -10.71
C TYR A 240 -14.95 9.66 -11.20
N GLU A 241 -15.90 9.03 -10.49
CA GLU A 241 -16.41 7.66 -10.71
C GLU A 241 -15.36 6.55 -10.56
N SER A 242 -14.18 6.84 -10.01
CA SER A 242 -13.32 5.76 -9.54
C SER A 242 -14.00 5.03 -8.38
N GLY A 243 -13.84 3.71 -8.33
CA GLY A 243 -14.35 2.89 -7.22
C GLY A 243 -13.50 3.01 -5.94
N ALA A 244 -12.53 3.92 -5.92
CA ALA A 244 -11.67 4.19 -4.78
C ALA A 244 -12.44 5.02 -3.75
N GLY A 245 -12.90 4.37 -2.68
CA GLY A 245 -13.46 5.03 -1.51
C GLY A 245 -12.38 5.62 -0.59
N GLY A 246 -12.80 6.25 0.51
CA GLY A 246 -11.87 6.61 1.59
C GLY A 246 -11.37 5.35 2.29
N MET A 247 -10.06 5.21 2.43
CA MET A 247 -9.41 4.15 3.21
C MET A 247 -8.09 4.69 3.76
N GLU A 248 -7.90 4.60 5.06
CA GLU A 248 -6.74 5.14 5.74
C GLU A 248 -5.49 4.29 5.46
N TYR A 249 -4.52 4.87 4.74
CA TYR A 249 -3.17 4.30 4.67
C TYR A 249 -2.20 5.16 5.48
N PRO A 250 -1.12 4.58 6.00
CA PRO A 250 -0.08 5.35 6.65
C PRO A 250 0.44 6.44 5.72
N THR A 251 0.43 7.68 6.22
CA THR A 251 0.86 8.92 5.54
C THR A 251 0.22 9.22 4.18
N LEU A 252 -0.74 8.42 3.72
CA LEU A 252 -1.53 8.67 2.50
C LEU A 252 -3.01 8.40 2.78
N SER A 253 -3.85 9.43 2.64
CA SER A 253 -5.28 9.32 2.90
C SER A 253 -6.08 9.72 1.66
N PRO A 254 -6.77 8.78 0.99
CA PRO A 254 -7.81 9.10 0.04
C PRO A 254 -8.93 9.84 0.77
N ALA A 255 -9.18 11.07 0.39
CA ALA A 255 -10.33 11.81 0.88
C ALA A 255 -11.59 11.20 0.26
N ALA A 256 -12.49 10.70 1.11
CA ALA A 256 -13.85 10.43 0.67
C ALA A 256 -14.49 11.74 0.21
N ARG A 257 -15.28 11.70 -0.87
CA ARG A 257 -15.99 12.89 -1.35
C ARG A 257 -16.82 13.48 -0.23
N ALA A 258 -16.63 14.78 0.01
CA ALA A 258 -17.59 15.53 0.76
C ALA A 258 -18.69 15.96 -0.21
N GLY A 259 -19.89 15.37 -0.05
CA GLY A 259 -21.08 15.75 -0.82
C GLY A 259 -21.49 17.20 -0.62
#